data_AF-A0A7C1E9P7-F1
#
_entry.id   AF-A0A7C1E9P7-F1
#
_cell.length_a   1.000
_cell.length_b   1.000
_cell.length_c   1.000
_cell.angle_alpha   90.00
_cell.angle_beta   90.00
_cell.angle_gamma   90.00
#
_symmetry.space_group_name_H-M   'P 1'
#
loop_
_entity.id
_entity.type
_entity.pdbx_description
1 polymer ?
#
loop_
_entity_poly.entity_id
_entity_poly.type
_entity_poly.pdbx_seq_one_letter_code
_entity_poly.pdbx_strand_id
1 'polypeptide(L)'
;MPDSTAAEKPPTVARGKPVVPVNARRIVVVVWLAYSVAVLGISILPSEAVPKFLMFGWDKIANAIAYLASLLADDTVYTYPIIGWDKIAHASAFLGLGALTVPVMLHRKQWITLTVGYGLAIAVLSEWLQSYAPGRTPSTADVAADLIGTGTAVIVSILWLRLFGRAFASHGKQTRA
;
A
#
# COMPACT_ATOMS: atom_id res chain seq x y z
N MET A 1 38.21 -62.18 9.63
CA MET A 1 37.18 -61.52 8.80
C MET A 1 36.76 -60.26 9.55
N PRO A 2 37.01 -59.04 9.05
CA PRO A 2 36.53 -57.84 9.71
C PRO A 2 35.05 -57.61 9.36
N ASP A 3 34.33 -57.18 10.38
CA ASP A 3 32.88 -56.96 10.45
C ASP A 3 32.41 -55.89 9.45
N SER A 4 31.45 -56.23 8.59
CA SER A 4 30.97 -55.41 7.47
C SER A 4 29.58 -54.83 7.73
N THR A 5 29.27 -54.30 8.90
CA THR A 5 27.99 -53.60 9.11
C THR A 5 28.09 -52.44 10.09
N ALA A 6 28.68 -51.33 9.66
CA ALA A 6 28.39 -50.01 10.23
C ALA A 6 28.00 -49.07 9.09
N ALA A 7 26.72 -49.10 8.71
CA ALA A 7 26.17 -48.11 7.80
C ALA A 7 26.18 -46.74 8.50
N GLU A 8 27.14 -45.90 8.11
CA GLU A 8 27.27 -44.53 8.59
C GLU A 8 26.00 -43.74 8.22
N LYS A 9 25.26 -43.27 9.23
CA LYS A 9 24.02 -42.52 9.03
C LYS A 9 24.37 -41.19 8.34
N PRO A 10 23.74 -40.83 7.21
CA PRO A 10 24.09 -39.61 6.50
C PRO A 10 23.86 -38.38 7.39
N PRO A 11 24.74 -37.37 7.32
CA PRO A 11 24.66 -36.21 8.18
C PRO A 11 23.34 -35.48 7.96
N THR A 12 22.63 -35.22 9.06
CA THR A 12 21.43 -34.39 9.07
C THR A 12 21.79 -32.97 8.67
N VAL A 13 21.57 -32.63 7.40
CA VAL A 13 21.73 -31.26 6.89
C VAL A 13 20.74 -30.36 7.63
N ALA A 14 21.25 -29.56 8.56
CA ALA A 14 20.47 -28.58 9.30
C ALA A 14 19.84 -27.60 8.29
N ARG A 15 18.51 -27.57 8.23
CA ARG A 15 17.75 -26.64 7.36
C ARG A 15 18.04 -25.21 7.82
N GLY A 16 18.91 -24.51 7.12
CA GLY A 16 19.06 -23.07 7.26
C GLY A 16 17.72 -22.39 7.00
N LYS A 17 17.26 -21.53 7.92
CA LYS A 17 16.10 -20.67 7.67
C LYS A 17 16.44 -19.75 6.49
N PRO A 18 15.49 -19.44 5.59
CA PRO A 18 15.74 -18.49 4.51
C PRO A 18 16.23 -17.16 5.09
N VAL A 19 17.47 -16.79 4.76
CA VAL A 19 18.09 -15.54 5.20
C VAL A 19 17.68 -14.47 4.20
N VAL A 20 16.65 -13.68 4.53
CA VAL A 20 16.38 -12.45 3.79
C VAL A 20 17.58 -11.52 4.03
N PRO A 21 18.26 -11.04 2.99
CA PRO A 21 19.47 -10.25 3.19
C PRO A 21 19.10 -8.95 3.92
N VAL A 22 19.88 -8.60 4.95
CA VAL A 22 19.59 -7.49 5.89
C VAL A 22 19.39 -6.15 5.17
N ASN A 23 19.96 -6.00 3.99
CA ASN A 23 19.79 -4.84 3.10
C ASN A 23 18.33 -4.65 2.66
N ALA A 24 17.60 -5.70 2.31
CA ALA A 24 16.24 -5.60 1.77
C ALA A 24 15.26 -5.02 2.79
N ARG A 25 15.32 -5.48 4.05
CA ARG A 25 14.47 -4.92 5.13
C ARG A 25 14.79 -3.46 5.40
N ARG A 26 16.07 -3.08 5.39
CA ARG A 26 16.49 -1.68 5.57
C ARG A 26 15.99 -0.79 4.42
N ILE A 27 16.11 -1.27 3.18
CA ILE A 27 15.61 -0.55 2.00
C ILE A 27 14.10 -0.32 2.10
N VAL A 28 13.31 -1.35 2.44
CA VAL A 28 11.85 -1.22 2.60
C VAL A 28 11.49 -0.17 3.64
N VAL A 29 12.18 -0.15 4.79
CA VAL A 29 11.94 0.85 5.84
C VAL A 29 12.29 2.26 5.36
N VAL A 30 13.40 2.43 4.65
CA VAL A 30 13.79 3.74 4.10
C VAL A 30 12.78 4.23 3.07
N VAL A 31 12.34 3.37 2.14
CA VAL A 31 11.32 3.70 1.14
C VAL A 31 9.99 4.04 1.81
N TRP A 32 9.59 3.26 2.83
CA TRP A 32 8.38 3.53 3.61
C TRP A 32 8.45 4.90 4.29
N LEU A 33 9.54 5.23 4.98
CA LEU A 33 9.73 6.53 5.62
C LEU A 33 9.72 7.68 4.60
N ALA A 34 10.43 7.51 3.48
CA ALA A 34 10.46 8.50 2.41
C ALA A 34 9.07 8.75 1.81
N TYR A 35 8.29 7.69 1.61
CA TYR A 35 6.92 7.78 1.10
C TYR A 35 5.99 8.47 2.11
N SER A 36 6.09 8.14 3.41
CA SER A 36 5.32 8.83 4.46
C SER A 36 5.61 10.33 4.49
N VAL A 37 6.88 10.72 4.39
CA VAL A 37 7.28 12.13 4.30
C VAL A 37 6.75 12.77 3.01
N ALA A 38 6.79 12.07 1.88
CA ALA A 38 6.27 12.57 0.62
C ALA A 38 4.76 12.84 0.67
N VAL A 39 3.97 11.92 1.24
CA VAL A 39 2.51 12.10 1.42
C VAL A 39 2.24 13.36 2.25
N LEU A 40 2.88 13.49 3.42
CA LEU A 40 2.70 14.66 4.29
C LEU A 40 3.18 15.96 3.63
N GLY A 41 4.29 15.90 2.89
CA GLY A 41 4.83 17.06 2.17
C GLY A 41 3.89 17.54 1.06
N ILE A 42 3.30 16.62 0.30
CA ILE A 42 2.31 16.94 -0.73
C ILE A 42 1.05 17.55 -0.12
N SER A 43 0.61 17.10 1.06
CA SER A 43 -0.57 17.64 1.76
C SER A 43 -0.42 19.11 2.18
N ILE A 44 0.81 19.62 2.32
CA ILE A 44 1.08 21.02 2.67
C ILE A 44 1.18 21.90 1.40
N LEU A 45 1.26 21.31 0.21
CA LEU A 45 1.35 22.10 -1.01
C LEU A 45 0.05 22.87 -1.26
N PRO A 46 0.14 24.19 -1.55
CA PRO A 46 -0.99 24.95 -2.05
C PRO A 46 -1.63 24.24 -3.25
N SER A 47 -2.94 24.37 -3.40
CA SER A 47 -3.73 23.64 -4.41
C SER A 47 -3.17 23.80 -5.84
N GLU A 48 -2.66 24.99 -6.14
CA GLU A 48 -2.09 25.45 -7.39
C GLU A 48 -0.65 24.97 -7.62
N ALA A 49 0.05 24.58 -6.56
CA ALA A 49 1.44 24.14 -6.61
C ALA A 49 1.59 22.63 -6.73
N VAL A 50 0.48 21.87 -6.71
CA VAL A 50 0.51 20.41 -6.90
C VAL A 50 1.03 20.11 -8.31
N PRO A 51 2.16 19.39 -8.44
CA PRO A 51 2.71 19.08 -9.74
C PRO A 51 1.73 18.24 -10.57
N LYS A 52 1.31 18.75 -11.74
CA LYS A 52 0.35 18.04 -12.62
C LYS A 52 0.83 16.66 -13.05
N PHE A 53 2.14 16.43 -13.07
CA PHE A 53 2.68 15.09 -13.38
C PHE A 53 2.50 14.09 -12.24
N LEU A 54 2.22 14.51 -10.99
CA LEU A 54 1.78 13.59 -9.92
C LEU A 54 0.31 13.18 -10.10
N MET A 55 -0.43 13.88 -10.97
CA MET A 55 -1.75 13.47 -11.45
C MET A 55 -1.67 12.51 -12.65
N PHE A 56 -0.49 11.91 -12.93
CA PHE A 56 -0.23 11.15 -14.16
C PHE A 56 -1.19 9.98 -14.36
N GLY A 57 -1.83 9.93 -15.53
CA GLY A 57 -2.72 8.85 -15.95
C GLY A 57 -4.19 9.09 -15.58
N TRP A 58 -4.45 9.97 -14.62
CA TRP A 58 -5.80 10.26 -14.12
C TRP A 58 -6.44 11.44 -14.84
N ASP A 59 -5.67 12.40 -15.33
CA ASP A 59 -6.09 13.49 -16.21
C ASP A 59 -6.72 12.97 -17.51
N LYS A 60 -6.13 11.93 -18.10
CA LYS A 60 -6.62 11.28 -19.33
C LYS A 60 -7.92 10.51 -19.09
N ILE A 61 -8.04 9.83 -17.95
CA ILE A 61 -9.27 9.11 -17.57
C ILE A 61 -10.39 10.12 -17.26
N ALA A 62 -10.09 11.21 -16.54
CA ALA A 62 -11.05 12.27 -16.24
C ALA A 62 -11.57 12.94 -17.52
N ASN A 63 -10.68 13.26 -18.47
CA ASN A 63 -11.08 13.81 -19.76
C ASN A 63 -11.87 12.82 -20.62
N ALA A 64 -11.54 11.53 -20.60
CA ALA A 64 -12.31 10.50 -21.30
C ALA A 64 -13.73 10.34 -20.73
N ILE A 65 -13.88 10.39 -19.40
CA ILE A 65 -15.19 10.32 -18.73
C ILE A 65 -16.00 11.58 -19.00
N ALA A 66 -15.39 12.76 -18.93
CA ALA A 66 -16.06 14.03 -19.25
C ALA A 66 -16.55 14.06 -20.72
N TYR A 67 -15.73 13.56 -21.64
CA TYR A 67 -16.10 13.40 -23.05
C TYR A 67 -17.25 12.41 -23.23
N LEU A 68 -17.20 11.22 -22.62
CA LEU A 68 -18.29 10.24 -22.68
C LEU A 68 -19.59 10.77 -22.03
N ALA A 69 -19.49 11.50 -20.92
CA ALA A 69 -20.64 12.14 -20.29
C ALA A 69 -21.26 13.22 -21.19
N SER A 70 -20.43 13.98 -21.92
CA SER A 70 -20.92 14.99 -22.88
C SER A 70 -21.63 14.36 -24.09
N LEU A 71 -21.29 13.13 -24.46
CA LEU A 71 -21.97 12.37 -25.51
C LEU A 71 -23.32 11.80 -25.07
N LEU A 72 -23.58 11.74 -23.77
CA LEU A 72 -24.78 11.14 -23.18
C LEU A 72 -25.75 12.19 -22.61
N ALA A 73 -25.42 13.48 -22.67
CA ALA A 73 -26.20 14.53 -22.04
C ALA A 73 -26.91 15.42 -23.08
N ASP A 74 -28.25 15.36 -23.11
CA ASP A 74 -29.10 16.45 -23.60
C ASP A 74 -29.05 17.57 -22.55
N ASP A 75 -28.27 18.62 -22.86
CA ASP A 75 -28.27 20.02 -22.36
C ASP A 75 -28.55 20.35 -20.86
N THR A 76 -28.64 19.35 -19.99
CA THR A 76 -28.91 19.45 -18.56
C THR A 76 -28.05 18.44 -17.79
N VAL A 77 -26.73 18.66 -17.80
CA VAL A 77 -25.82 17.86 -16.97
C VAL A 77 -26.05 18.21 -15.50
N TYR A 78 -26.85 17.38 -14.83
CA TYR A 78 -26.83 17.22 -13.38
C TYR A 78 -25.41 16.77 -12.99
N THR A 79 -24.57 17.70 -12.52
CA THR A 79 -23.33 17.36 -11.81
C THR A 79 -23.70 16.73 -10.48
N TYR A 80 -24.03 15.42 -10.50
CA TYR A 80 -23.95 14.62 -9.29
C TYR A 80 -22.52 14.74 -8.74
N PRO A 81 -22.33 14.89 -7.41
CA PRO A 81 -21.01 14.83 -6.81
C PRO A 81 -20.59 13.37 -6.79
N ILE A 82 -20.25 12.85 -7.98
CA ILE A 82 -19.40 11.68 -8.11
C ILE A 82 -18.16 12.02 -7.29
N ILE A 83 -17.86 11.20 -6.28
CA ILE A 83 -16.65 11.23 -5.44
C ILE A 83 -15.56 12.06 -6.15
N GLY A 84 -15.29 13.25 -5.61
CA GLY A 84 -14.36 14.17 -6.25
C GLY A 84 -13.02 13.47 -6.50
N TRP A 85 -12.38 13.78 -7.63
CA TRP A 85 -11.10 13.19 -8.02
C TRP A 85 -10.02 13.32 -6.94
N ASP A 86 -10.14 14.33 -6.09
CA ASP A 86 -9.34 14.52 -4.89
C ASP A 86 -9.45 13.35 -3.90
N LYS A 87 -10.63 12.79 -3.66
CA LYS A 87 -10.82 11.63 -2.77
C LYS A 87 -10.20 10.36 -3.35
N ILE A 88 -10.23 10.19 -4.67
CA ILE A 88 -9.55 9.07 -5.35
C ILE A 88 -8.03 9.21 -5.19
N ALA A 89 -7.50 10.43 -5.34
CA ALA A 89 -6.08 10.69 -5.12
C ALA A 89 -5.65 10.33 -3.69
N HIS A 90 -6.40 10.78 -2.68
CA HIS A 90 -6.22 10.42 -1.28
C HIS A 90 -6.21 8.91 -1.05
N ALA A 91 -7.26 8.21 -1.49
CA ALA A 91 -7.36 6.76 -1.38
C ALA A 91 -6.20 6.04 -2.09
N SER A 92 -5.75 6.50 -3.26
CA SER A 92 -4.64 5.89 -3.99
C SER A 92 -3.29 6.09 -3.30
N ALA A 93 -3.04 7.29 -2.77
CA ALA A 93 -1.82 7.62 -2.03
C ALA A 93 -1.71 6.75 -0.78
N PHE A 94 -2.81 6.58 -0.05
CA PHE A 94 -2.86 5.75 1.15
C PHE A 94 -2.93 4.25 0.88
N LEU A 95 -3.40 3.81 -0.29
CA LEU A 95 -3.18 2.45 -0.75
C LEU A 95 -1.68 2.16 -0.89
N GLY A 96 -0.93 3.06 -1.52
CA GLY A 96 0.53 2.97 -1.61
C GLY A 96 1.20 2.97 -0.23
N LEU A 97 0.79 3.88 0.66
CA LEU A 97 1.29 3.95 2.03
C LEU A 97 1.03 2.64 2.79
N GLY A 98 -0.20 2.12 2.71
CA GLY A 98 -0.60 0.86 3.31
C GLY A 98 0.24 -0.31 2.76
N ALA A 99 0.43 -0.39 1.45
CA ALA A 99 1.22 -1.44 0.80
C ALA A 99 2.69 -1.44 1.26
N LEU A 100 3.28 -0.26 1.53
CA LEU A 100 4.62 -0.14 2.09
C LEU A 100 4.67 -0.40 3.61
N THR A 101 3.59 -0.09 4.32
CA THR A 101 3.49 -0.28 5.77
C THR A 101 3.32 -1.76 6.13
N VAL A 102 2.54 -2.53 5.35
CA VAL A 102 2.31 -3.97 5.60
C VAL A 102 3.61 -4.76 5.77
N PRO A 103 4.59 -4.77 4.86
CA PRO A 103 5.82 -5.54 5.03
C PRO A 103 6.66 -5.07 6.23
N VAL A 104 6.56 -3.79 6.61
CA VAL A 104 7.19 -3.28 7.84
C VAL A 104 6.53 -3.90 9.07
N MET A 105 5.20 -4.04 9.10
CA MET A 105 4.45 -4.51 10.28
C MET A 105 4.22 -6.02 10.33
N LEU A 106 4.31 -6.74 9.20
CA LEU A 106 3.86 -8.13 9.04
C LEU A 106 4.47 -9.14 10.02
N HIS A 107 5.66 -8.82 10.56
CA HIS A 107 6.34 -9.65 11.57
C HIS A 107 5.73 -9.54 12.98
N ARG A 108 4.76 -8.63 13.19
CA ARG A 108 4.06 -8.43 14.46
C ARG A 108 2.70 -9.13 14.44
N LYS A 109 2.27 -9.71 15.56
CA LYS A 109 0.95 -10.36 15.67
C LYS A 109 -0.21 -9.39 15.35
N GLN A 110 -0.04 -8.12 15.68
CA GLN A 110 -1.03 -7.05 15.52
C GLN A 110 -0.81 -6.26 14.22
N TRP A 111 -0.16 -6.82 13.20
CA TRP A 111 0.24 -6.08 11.99
C TRP A 111 -0.92 -5.36 11.29
N ILE A 112 -2.12 -5.93 11.30
CA ILE A 112 -3.33 -5.30 10.74
C ILE A 112 -3.65 -4.02 11.52
N THR A 113 -3.79 -4.11 12.83
CA THR A 113 -4.07 -2.98 13.72
C THR A 113 -2.99 -1.91 13.61
N LEU A 114 -1.72 -2.29 13.56
CA LEU A 114 -0.61 -1.35 13.42
C LEU A 114 -0.60 -0.66 12.05
N THR A 115 -0.94 -1.38 10.97
CA THR A 115 -1.01 -0.80 9.62
C THR A 115 -2.16 0.20 9.50
N VAL A 116 -3.36 -0.19 9.93
CA VAL A 116 -4.54 0.69 9.90
C VAL A 116 -4.36 1.87 10.84
N GLY A 117 -3.83 1.64 12.06
CA GLY A 117 -3.56 2.70 13.03
C GLY A 117 -2.51 3.69 12.54
N TYR A 118 -1.46 3.21 11.85
CA TYR A 118 -0.48 4.09 11.22
C TYR A 118 -1.09 4.91 10.08
N GLY A 119 -1.89 4.28 9.20
CA GLY A 119 -2.62 4.99 8.15
C GLY A 119 -3.56 6.05 8.71
N LEU A 120 -4.32 5.74 9.75
CA LEU A 120 -5.16 6.73 10.44
C LEU A 120 -4.35 7.89 11.01
N ALA A 121 -3.22 7.61 11.67
CA ALA A 121 -2.36 8.64 12.24
C ALA A 121 -1.81 9.59 11.15
N ILE A 122 -1.38 9.04 10.01
CA ILE A 122 -0.91 9.84 8.88
C ILE A 122 -2.05 10.64 8.24
N ALA A 123 -3.24 10.06 8.09
CA ALA A 123 -4.43 10.73 7.52
C ALA A 123 -4.88 11.92 8.37
N VAL A 124 -4.95 11.75 9.69
CA VAL A 124 -5.30 12.84 10.60
C VAL A 124 -4.20 13.91 10.60
N LEU A 125 -2.93 13.49 10.57
CA LEU A 125 -1.81 14.42 10.52
C LEU A 125 -1.78 15.21 9.21
N SER A 126 -2.07 14.59 8.07
CA SER A 126 -2.13 15.28 6.78
C SER A 126 -3.24 16.33 6.75
N GLU A 127 -4.43 16.03 7.26
CA GLU A 127 -5.53 17.01 7.35
C GLU A 127 -5.22 18.16 8.31
N TRP A 128 -4.59 17.86 9.44
CA TRP A 128 -4.12 18.89 10.36
C TRP A 128 -3.07 19.79 9.68
N LEU A 129 -2.10 19.22 8.98
CA LEU A 129 -1.10 19.98 8.22
C LEU A 129 -1.70 20.80 7.08
N GLN A 130 -2.70 20.23 6.39
CA GLN A 130 -3.43 20.88 5.30
C GLN A 130 -4.19 22.12 5.78
N SER A 131 -4.55 22.21 7.07
CA SER A 131 -5.17 23.41 7.66
C SER A 131 -4.28 24.66 7.62
N TYR A 132 -2.97 24.47 7.47
CA TYR A 132 -2.00 25.55 7.34
C TYR A 132 -1.65 25.88 5.88
N ALA A 133 -2.14 25.09 4.92
CA ALA A 133 -1.85 25.28 3.50
C ALA A 133 -2.84 26.27 2.85
N PRO A 134 -2.35 27.37 2.23
CA PRO A 134 -3.21 28.31 1.52
C PRO A 134 -4.06 27.63 0.44
N GLY A 135 -5.34 28.00 0.36
CA GLY A 135 -6.27 27.45 -0.65
C GLY A 135 -6.68 25.99 -0.42
N ARG A 136 -6.32 25.39 0.71
CA ARG A 136 -6.76 24.05 1.11
C ARG A 136 -7.75 24.11 2.26
N THR A 137 -8.69 23.18 2.26
CA THR A 137 -9.66 22.99 3.33
C THR A 137 -9.51 21.59 3.90
N PRO A 138 -9.28 21.42 5.21
CA PRO A 138 -9.33 20.12 5.83
C PRO A 138 -10.73 19.49 5.73
N SER A 139 -10.79 18.18 5.59
CA SER A 139 -11.98 17.41 5.30
C SER A 139 -11.93 16.05 5.96
N THR A 140 -12.97 15.73 6.73
CA THR A 140 -13.14 14.37 7.28
C THR A 140 -13.41 13.34 6.20
N ALA A 141 -13.89 13.75 5.02
CA ALA A 141 -14.07 12.87 3.87
C ALA A 141 -12.71 12.45 3.28
N ASP A 142 -11.67 13.27 3.41
CA ASP A 142 -10.32 12.95 2.92
C ASP A 142 -9.67 11.93 3.87
N VAL A 143 -9.85 12.08 5.18
CA VAL A 143 -9.49 11.04 6.17
C VAL A 143 -10.20 9.72 5.86
N ALA A 144 -11.50 9.76 5.52
CA ALA A 144 -12.23 8.54 5.17
C ALA A 144 -11.68 7.89 3.89
N ALA A 145 -11.35 8.68 2.87
CA ALA A 145 -10.73 8.20 1.63
C ALA A 145 -9.36 7.55 1.91
N ASP A 146 -8.53 8.18 2.74
CA ASP A 146 -7.23 7.67 3.17
C ASP A 146 -7.34 6.31 3.89
N LEU A 147 -8.35 6.18 4.76
CA LEU A 147 -8.64 4.91 5.44
C LEU A 147 -9.13 3.82 4.49
N ILE A 148 -9.94 4.17 3.48
CA ILE A 148 -10.34 3.22 2.42
C ILE A 148 -9.11 2.73 1.65
N GLY A 149 -8.19 3.62 1.30
CA GLY A 149 -6.93 3.28 0.64
C GLY A 149 -6.10 2.29 1.46
N THR A 150 -5.84 2.65 2.72
CA THR A 150 -5.07 1.82 3.65
C THR A 150 -5.75 0.46 3.90
N GLY A 151 -7.07 0.45 4.09
CA GLY A 151 -7.87 -0.76 4.28
C GLY A 151 -7.82 -1.69 3.07
N THR A 152 -7.91 -1.11 1.86
CA THR A 152 -7.76 -1.86 0.60
C THR A 152 -6.39 -2.55 0.52
N ALA A 153 -5.31 -1.85 0.86
CA ALA A 153 -3.97 -2.43 0.87
C ALA A 153 -3.85 -3.63 1.83
N VAL A 154 -4.48 -3.54 3.01
CA VAL A 154 -4.55 -4.67 3.96
C VAL A 154 -5.32 -5.84 3.37
N ILE A 155 -6.50 -5.61 2.78
CA ILE A 155 -7.34 -6.66 2.17
C ILE A 155 -6.56 -7.37 1.05
N VAL A 156 -5.96 -6.60 0.13
CA VAL A 156 -5.13 -7.14 -0.96
C VAL A 156 -3.98 -7.97 -0.40
N SER A 157 -3.31 -7.50 0.65
CA SER A 157 -2.22 -8.24 1.30
C SER A 157 -2.69 -9.55 1.93
N ILE A 158 -3.86 -9.57 2.58
CA ILE A 158 -4.45 -10.80 3.14
C ILE A 158 -4.75 -11.80 2.02
N LEU A 159 -5.40 -11.34 0.94
CA LEU A 159 -5.72 -12.19 -0.21
C LEU A 159 -4.44 -12.76 -0.84
N TRP A 160 -3.42 -11.92 -1.03
CA TRP A 160 -2.12 -12.34 -1.53
C TRP A 160 -1.48 -13.43 -0.66
N LEU A 161 -1.41 -13.20 0.66
CA LEU A 161 -0.85 -14.16 1.60
C LEU A 161 -1.64 -15.47 1.64
N ARG A 162 -2.97 -15.44 1.46
CA ARG A 162 -3.81 -16.63 1.42
C ARG A 162 -3.64 -17.44 0.13
N LEU A 163 -3.58 -16.77 -1.02
CA LEU A 163 -3.46 -17.40 -2.33
C LEU A 163 -2.04 -17.94 -2.56
N PHE A 164 -1.03 -17.12 -2.31
CA PHE A 164 0.35 -17.43 -2.67
C PHE A 164 1.20 -17.92 -1.50
N GLY A 165 0.86 -17.58 -0.25
CA GLY A 165 1.58 -18.10 0.93
C GLY A 165 1.46 -19.62 1.07
N ARG A 166 0.38 -20.22 0.55
CA ARG A 166 0.19 -21.67 0.51
C ARG A 166 1.03 -22.36 -0.58
N ALA A 167 1.26 -21.68 -1.71
CA ALA A 167 2.05 -22.19 -2.83
C ALA A 167 3.56 -22.31 -2.50
N PHE A 168 4.10 -21.37 -1.71
CA PHE A 168 5.48 -21.47 -1.20
C PHE A 168 5.64 -22.58 -0.15
N ALA A 169 4.60 -22.86 0.64
CA ALA A 169 4.61 -23.95 1.61
C ALA A 169 4.51 -25.35 0.96
N SER A 170 3.85 -25.47 -0.20
CA SER A 170 3.75 -26.73 -0.96
C SER A 170 5.01 -27.03 -1.78
N HIS A 171 5.64 -26.02 -2.40
CA HIS A 171 6.92 -26.19 -3.11
C HIS A 171 8.07 -26.63 -2.17
N GLY A 172 8.10 -26.12 -0.93
CA GLY A 172 9.08 -26.56 0.07
C GLY A 172 8.89 -27.99 0.59
N LYS A 173 7.75 -28.64 0.30
CA LYS A 173 7.53 -30.07 0.56
C LYS A 173 7.91 -30.95 -0.63
N GLN A 174 7.71 -30.50 -1.87
CA GLN A 174 8.00 -31.31 -3.06
C GLN A 174 9.48 -31.38 -3.41
N THR A 175 10.29 -30.35 -3.13
CA THR A 175 11.76 -30.41 -3.31
C THR A 175 12.48 -31.19 -2.19
N ARG A 176 11.73 -31.90 -1.34
CA ARG A 176 12.22 -32.67 -0.17
C ARG A 176 11.75 -34.13 -0.17
N ALA A 177 11.17 -34.58 -1.28
CA ALA A 177 10.88 -35.98 -1.55
C ALA A 177 11.98 -36.55 -2.46
#